data_AF-A0A662UTX8-F1
#
_entry.id   AF-A0A662UTX8-F1
#
_cell.length_a   1.000
_cell.length_b   1.000
_cell.length_c   1.000
_cell.angle_alpha   90.00
_cell.angle_beta   90.00
_cell.angle_gamma   90.00
#
_symmetry.space_group_name_H-M   'P 1'
#
loop_
_entity.id
_entity.type
_entity.pdbx_description
1 polymer ?
#
loop_
_entity_poly.entity_id
_entity_poly.type
_entity_poly.pdbx_seq_one_letter_code
_entity_poly.pdbx_strand_id
1 'polypeptide(L)'
;MSAAHTLRYIYKYIDHFYRLGKRFKSLWLLLQLQSLLPFIHEEIKALESGLKALDNNIPIGDSAGPLVAAKFAMLADTMSPPIEIAKETLLIETTLNGRKVLVIKAKGPMSSTGRLDDAIENVIAKYGKVSLLIFVDAAAKFEGEKSGTVVEGVGVAIGGLGIEKFNIEKIAARFNLPIYSILIKMSSAEALSVMTKDILQGVKRAVDRVKHIVLERCSAGSTVLLIGVGNTVGVLP
;
A
#
# COMPACT_ATOMS: atom_id res chain seq x y z
N MET A 1 9.01 -10.78 -7.00
CA MET A 1 10.19 -10.94 -7.89
C MET A 1 11.38 -10.30 -7.19
N SER A 2 12.54 -10.97 -7.10
CA SER A 2 13.74 -10.35 -6.51
C SER A 2 14.22 -9.20 -7.40
N ALA A 3 14.69 -8.09 -6.82
CA ALA A 3 15.18 -6.93 -7.57
C ALA A 3 16.30 -7.30 -8.58
N ALA A 4 17.12 -8.30 -8.24
CA ALA A 4 18.14 -8.83 -9.15
C ALA A 4 17.54 -9.47 -10.42
N HIS A 5 16.39 -10.13 -10.29
CA HIS A 5 15.65 -10.67 -11.43
C HIS A 5 15.14 -9.54 -12.32
N THR A 6 14.60 -8.48 -11.73
CA THR A 6 14.09 -7.30 -12.45
C THR A 6 15.22 -6.58 -13.20
N LEU A 7 16.36 -6.32 -12.57
CA LEU A 7 17.53 -5.71 -13.23
C LEU A 7 18.04 -6.57 -14.40
N ARG A 8 18.12 -7.90 -14.20
CA ARG A 8 18.51 -8.82 -15.27
C ARG A 8 17.50 -8.81 -16.43
N TYR A 9 16.21 -8.70 -16.14
CA TYR A 9 15.18 -8.57 -17.15
C TYR A 9 15.34 -7.28 -17.94
N ILE A 10 15.53 -6.13 -17.26
CA ILE A 10 15.77 -4.83 -17.89
C ILE A 10 16.98 -4.88 -18.82
N TYR A 11 18.11 -5.45 -18.37
CA TYR A 11 19.29 -5.62 -19.22
C TYR A 11 18.98 -6.42 -20.49
N LYS A 12 18.32 -7.58 -20.35
CA LYS A 12 17.94 -8.43 -21.49
C LYS A 12 16.97 -7.72 -22.43
N TYR A 13 16.04 -6.95 -21.89
CA TYR A 13 15.09 -6.16 -22.68
C TYR A 13 15.82 -5.13 -23.54
N ILE A 14 16.71 -4.32 -22.95
CA ILE A 14 17.50 -3.31 -23.67
C ILE A 14 18.38 -3.97 -24.74
N ASP A 15 19.14 -5.02 -24.39
CA ASP A 15 20.03 -5.72 -25.32
C ASP A 15 19.24 -6.34 -26.48
N HIS A 16 18.07 -6.94 -26.21
CA HIS A 16 17.20 -7.49 -27.23
C HIS A 16 16.77 -6.45 -28.25
N PHE A 17 16.17 -5.34 -27.81
CA PHE A 17 15.68 -4.29 -28.71
C PHE A 17 16.80 -3.58 -29.45
N TYR A 18 17.96 -3.40 -28.81
CA TYR A 18 19.14 -2.84 -29.46
C TYR A 18 19.66 -3.74 -30.60
N ARG A 19 19.80 -5.04 -30.35
CA ARG A 19 20.20 -6.02 -31.37
C ARG A 19 19.17 -6.12 -32.48
N LEU A 20 17.88 -6.05 -32.14
CA LEU A 20 16.77 -6.06 -33.09
C LEU A 20 16.86 -4.85 -34.04
N GLY A 21 17.04 -3.66 -33.50
CA GLY A 21 17.23 -2.42 -34.25
C GLY A 21 18.42 -2.49 -35.20
N LYS A 22 19.56 -3.03 -34.73
CA LYS A 22 20.75 -3.25 -35.57
C LYS A 22 20.52 -4.27 -36.69
N ARG A 23 19.95 -5.44 -36.36
CA ARG A 23 19.72 -6.54 -37.32
C ARG A 23 18.82 -6.11 -38.46
N PHE A 24 17.73 -5.41 -38.15
CA PHE A 24 16.79 -4.90 -39.16
C PHE A 24 17.20 -3.55 -39.74
N LYS A 25 18.29 -2.94 -39.26
CA LYS A 25 18.71 -1.58 -39.59
C LYS A 25 17.57 -0.56 -39.44
N SER A 26 16.71 -0.77 -38.43
CA SER A 26 15.52 0.05 -38.21
C SER A 26 15.84 1.20 -37.25
N LEU A 27 15.87 2.41 -37.80
CA LEU A 27 16.02 3.64 -37.01
C LEU A 27 14.89 3.79 -35.98
N TRP A 28 13.66 3.40 -36.34
CA TRP A 28 12.49 3.52 -35.46
C TRP A 28 12.60 2.69 -34.19
N LEU A 29 13.12 1.46 -34.28
CA LEU A 29 13.36 0.62 -33.11
C LEU A 29 14.42 1.23 -32.18
N LEU A 30 15.46 1.85 -32.74
CA LEU A 30 16.50 2.51 -31.95
C LEU A 30 16.00 3.81 -31.30
N LEU A 31 15.20 4.61 -32.01
CA LEU A 31 14.56 5.80 -31.46
C LEU A 31 13.57 5.46 -30.34
N GLN A 32 12.76 4.42 -30.52
CA GLN A 32 11.86 3.93 -29.47
C GLN A 32 12.65 3.51 -28.23
N LEU A 33 13.70 2.71 -28.39
CA LEU A 33 14.56 2.32 -27.27
C LEU A 33 15.14 3.55 -26.57
N GLN A 34 15.71 4.50 -27.33
CA GLN A 34 16.26 5.74 -26.78
C GLN A 34 15.21 6.56 -26.01
N SER A 35 13.98 6.63 -26.50
CA SER A 35 12.88 7.34 -25.83
C SER A 35 12.46 6.69 -24.51
N LEU A 36 12.65 5.38 -24.37
CA LEU A 36 12.31 4.62 -23.16
C LEU A 36 13.44 4.63 -22.11
N LEU A 37 14.69 4.85 -22.53
CA LEU A 37 15.85 4.82 -21.63
C LEU A 37 15.72 5.71 -20.38
N PRO A 38 15.18 6.94 -20.43
CA PRO A 38 15.00 7.77 -19.24
C PRO A 38 14.10 7.11 -18.18
N PHE A 39 12.97 6.53 -18.59
CA PHE A 39 12.02 5.86 -17.69
C PHE A 39 12.64 4.58 -17.11
N ILE A 40 13.33 3.80 -17.95
CA ILE A 40 14.04 2.60 -17.49
C ILE A 40 15.12 2.95 -16.47
N HIS A 41 15.87 4.04 -16.70
CA HIS A 41 16.89 4.50 -15.77
C HIS A 41 16.30 4.95 -14.43
N GLU A 42 15.15 5.61 -14.44
CA GLU A 42 14.41 5.96 -13.23
C GLU A 42 13.98 4.71 -12.44
N GLU A 43 13.43 3.70 -13.10
CA GLU A 43 13.08 2.42 -12.47
C GLU A 43 14.31 1.71 -11.86
N ILE A 44 15.46 1.69 -12.57
CA ILE A 44 16.71 1.12 -12.04
C ILE A 44 17.12 1.83 -10.74
N LYS A 45 17.13 3.17 -10.74
CA LYS A 45 17.46 3.95 -9.53
C LYS A 45 16.48 3.69 -8.40
N ALA A 46 15.19 3.55 -8.70
CA ALA A 46 14.18 3.24 -7.71
C ALA A 46 14.42 1.85 -7.08
N LEU A 47 14.76 0.84 -7.89
CA LEU A 47 15.11 -0.51 -7.42
C LEU A 47 16.37 -0.49 -6.55
N GLU A 48 17.42 0.24 -6.95
CA GLU A 48 18.64 0.39 -6.15
C GLU A 48 18.34 1.07 -4.80
N SER A 49 17.49 2.10 -4.81
CA SER A 49 17.05 2.79 -3.59
C SER A 49 16.21 1.87 -2.70
N GLY A 50 15.29 1.08 -3.28
CA GLY A 50 14.47 0.11 -2.56
C GLY A 50 15.28 -1.01 -1.91
N LEU A 51 16.33 -1.50 -2.59
CA LEU A 51 17.27 -2.46 -2.02
C LEU A 51 17.97 -1.89 -0.78
N LYS A 52 18.49 -0.67 -0.86
CA LYS A 52 19.08 0.02 0.30
C LYS A 52 18.06 0.23 1.42
N ALA A 53 16.81 0.51 1.08
CA ALA A 53 15.74 0.68 2.05
C ALA A 53 15.48 -0.62 2.82
N LEU A 54 15.41 -1.75 2.09
CA LEU A 54 15.23 -3.08 2.68
C LEU A 54 16.39 -3.44 3.62
N ASP A 55 17.64 -3.24 3.18
CA ASP A 55 18.84 -3.55 3.99
C ASP A 55 18.89 -2.74 5.30
N ASN A 56 18.37 -1.51 5.28
CA ASN A 56 18.39 -0.61 6.44
C ASN A 56 17.05 -0.54 7.19
N ASN A 57 16.05 -1.36 6.84
CA ASN A 57 14.68 -1.29 7.37
C ASN A 57 14.06 0.13 7.31
N ILE A 58 14.26 0.83 6.20
CA ILE A 58 13.69 2.16 5.95
C ILE A 58 12.40 1.99 5.12
N PRO A 59 11.29 2.67 5.47
CA PRO A 59 10.06 2.62 4.68
C PRO A 59 10.25 3.03 3.22
N ILE A 60 9.62 2.27 2.32
CA ILE A 60 9.50 2.63 0.90
C ILE A 60 8.16 3.32 0.63
N GLY A 61 7.97 3.88 -0.56
CA GLY A 61 6.71 4.53 -0.94
C GLY A 61 5.49 3.61 -0.76
N ASP A 62 5.57 2.35 -1.18
CA ASP A 62 4.50 1.35 -1.06
C ASP A 62 4.13 1.03 0.41
N SER A 63 4.99 1.39 1.36
CA SER A 63 4.71 1.26 2.79
C SER A 63 3.78 2.33 3.34
N ALA A 64 3.27 3.24 2.52
CA ALA A 64 2.40 4.32 2.94
C ALA A 64 1.13 3.82 3.65
N GLY A 65 0.44 2.79 3.12
CA GLY A 65 -0.76 2.23 3.75
C GLY A 65 -0.49 1.61 5.13
N PRO A 66 0.44 0.65 5.27
CA PRO A 66 0.82 0.10 6.56
C PRO A 66 1.34 1.17 7.54
N LEU A 67 2.05 2.19 7.04
CA LEU A 67 2.54 3.28 7.88
C LEU A 67 1.41 4.18 8.40
N VAL A 68 0.35 4.43 7.61
CA VAL A 68 -0.86 5.12 8.08
C VAL A 68 -1.52 4.30 9.18
N ALA A 69 -1.72 3.00 8.97
CA ALA A 69 -2.31 2.09 9.95
C ALA A 69 -1.52 2.10 11.27
N ALA A 70 -0.19 1.93 11.20
CA ALA A 70 0.69 1.95 12.37
C ALA A 70 0.67 3.30 13.10
N LYS A 71 0.77 4.42 12.37
CA LYS A 71 0.71 5.76 12.96
C LYS A 71 -0.64 6.07 13.59
N PHE A 72 -1.73 5.60 12.98
CA PHE A 72 -3.06 5.76 13.55
C PHE A 72 -3.16 5.05 14.89
N ALA A 73 -2.71 3.79 14.99
CA ALA A 73 -2.71 3.04 16.25
C ALA A 73 -1.84 3.71 17.33
N MET A 74 -0.67 4.24 16.97
CA MET A 74 0.21 4.95 17.91
C MET A 74 -0.35 6.28 18.44
N LEU A 75 -1.23 6.94 17.67
CA LEU A 75 -1.79 8.26 18.01
C LEU A 75 -3.17 8.16 18.69
N ALA A 76 -3.70 6.97 18.83
CA ALA A 76 -5.03 6.74 19.38
C ALA A 76 -4.99 6.51 20.90
N ASP A 77 -6.16 6.49 21.54
CA ASP A 77 -6.26 6.61 23.00
C ASP A 77 -5.70 5.38 23.74
N THR A 78 -5.83 4.21 23.12
CA THR A 78 -5.35 2.92 23.66
C THR A 78 -4.65 2.13 22.57
N MET A 79 -3.72 1.24 22.92
CA MET A 79 -3.08 0.38 21.94
C MET A 79 -2.83 -1.00 22.57
N SER A 80 -3.45 -2.03 22.01
CA SER A 80 -3.12 -3.42 22.38
C SER A 80 -1.77 -3.83 21.78
N PRO A 81 -1.09 -4.85 22.34
CA PRO A 81 0.00 -5.49 21.62
C PRO A 81 -0.51 -6.04 20.27
N PRO A 82 0.32 -6.02 19.21
CA PRO A 82 -0.03 -6.62 17.92
C PRO A 82 -0.26 -8.13 18.05
N ILE A 83 -1.36 -8.63 17.50
CA ILE A 83 -1.72 -10.04 17.49
C ILE A 83 -1.76 -10.53 16.04
N GLU A 84 -1.12 -11.66 15.75
CA GLU A 84 -1.20 -12.26 14.42
C GLU A 84 -2.58 -12.91 14.22
N ILE A 85 -3.39 -12.34 13.31
CA ILE A 85 -4.78 -12.76 13.07
C ILE A 85 -4.93 -13.62 11.81
N ALA A 86 -3.97 -13.51 10.89
CA ALA A 86 -3.81 -14.34 9.71
C ALA A 86 -2.32 -14.40 9.36
N LYS A 87 -1.95 -15.23 8.38
CA LYS A 87 -0.54 -15.40 7.96
C LYS A 87 0.09 -14.05 7.63
N GLU A 88 1.18 -13.72 8.33
CA GLU A 88 1.93 -12.47 8.17
C GLU A 88 1.06 -11.20 8.26
N THR A 89 -0.03 -11.25 9.04
CA THR A 89 -0.98 -10.14 9.17
C THR A 89 -1.31 -9.88 10.63
N LEU A 90 -1.10 -8.64 11.05
CA LEU A 90 -1.24 -8.20 12.44
C LEU A 90 -2.55 -7.44 12.62
N LEU A 91 -3.16 -7.65 13.78
CA LEU A 91 -4.29 -6.92 14.32
C LEU A 91 -3.82 -6.13 15.55
N ILE A 92 -4.14 -4.84 15.57
CA ILE A 92 -3.94 -3.95 16.72
C ILE A 92 -5.30 -3.38 17.10
N GLU A 93 -5.70 -3.54 18.36
CA GLU A 93 -6.93 -2.96 18.88
C GLU A 93 -6.63 -1.58 19.46
N THR A 94 -7.43 -0.60 19.06
CA THR A 94 -7.35 0.77 19.56
C THR A 94 -8.73 1.38 19.74
N THR A 95 -8.77 2.54 20.39
CA THR A 95 -9.99 3.33 20.58
C THR A 95 -9.78 4.77 20.16
N LEU A 96 -10.80 5.34 19.52
CA LEU A 96 -10.85 6.75 19.15
C LEU A 96 -12.19 7.34 19.58
N ASN A 97 -12.19 8.23 20.56
CA ASN A 97 -13.39 8.94 21.04
C ASN A 97 -14.56 7.98 21.33
N GLY A 98 -14.30 6.90 22.06
CA GLY A 98 -15.30 5.88 22.42
C GLY A 98 -15.74 4.96 21.28
N ARG A 99 -15.05 4.96 20.12
CA ARG A 99 -15.23 4.01 19.02
C ARG A 99 -14.08 3.01 19.03
N LYS A 100 -14.38 1.74 18.82
CA LYS A 100 -13.35 0.72 18.69
C LYS A 100 -12.82 0.73 17.26
N VAL A 101 -11.51 0.86 17.09
CA VAL A 101 -10.87 0.74 15.78
C VAL A 101 -9.95 -0.47 15.82
N LEU A 102 -10.23 -1.42 14.94
CA LEU A 102 -9.42 -2.61 14.72
C LEU A 102 -8.50 -2.29 13.53
N VAL A 103 -7.20 -2.25 13.78
CA VAL A 103 -6.20 -1.88 12.77
C VAL A 103 -5.55 -3.16 12.24
N ILE A 104 -5.66 -3.41 10.94
CA ILE A 104 -5.05 -4.53 10.23
C ILE A 104 -3.92 -3.99 9.35
N LYS A 105 -2.76 -4.64 9.39
CA LYS A 105 -1.68 -4.45 8.40
C LYS A 105 -0.84 -5.71 8.27
N ALA A 106 -0.04 -5.80 7.20
CA ALA A 106 0.98 -6.84 7.07
C ALA A 106 2.04 -6.76 8.20
N LYS A 107 2.67 -7.91 8.48
CA LYS A 107 3.70 -8.07 9.52
C LYS A 107 5.05 -7.59 9.00
N GLY A 108 5.56 -6.51 9.60
CA GLY A 108 6.85 -5.91 9.25
C GLY A 108 7.93 -6.15 10.29
N PRO A 109 9.12 -5.54 10.13
CA PRO A 109 9.50 -4.54 9.11
C PRO A 109 10.02 -5.17 7.79
N MET A 110 9.93 -6.49 7.64
CA MET A 110 10.35 -7.18 6.42
C MET A 110 9.34 -7.00 5.30
N SER A 111 9.75 -7.31 4.06
CA SER A 111 8.85 -7.24 2.91
C SER A 111 7.75 -8.29 3.02
N SER A 112 6.51 -7.86 3.28
CA SER A 112 5.31 -8.70 3.24
C SER A 112 4.08 -7.85 2.89
N THR A 113 3.14 -8.44 2.16
CA THR A 113 1.81 -7.86 1.91
C THR A 113 0.71 -8.55 2.73
N GLY A 114 1.07 -9.59 3.50
CA GLY A 114 0.13 -10.33 4.35
C GLY A 114 -0.97 -11.07 3.57
N ARG A 115 -2.02 -11.44 4.30
CA ARG A 115 -3.24 -12.12 3.85
C ARG A 115 -4.44 -11.37 4.43
N LEU A 116 -4.74 -10.23 3.81
CA LEU A 116 -5.71 -9.26 4.33
C LEU A 116 -7.16 -9.79 4.26
N ASP A 117 -7.49 -10.57 3.24
CA ASP A 117 -8.80 -11.20 3.10
C ASP A 117 -9.10 -12.17 4.24
N ASP A 118 -8.18 -13.09 4.53
CA ASP A 118 -8.26 -14.03 5.66
C ASP A 118 -8.34 -13.27 7.00
N ALA A 119 -7.57 -12.19 7.16
CA ALA A 119 -7.57 -11.38 8.37
C ALA A 119 -8.91 -10.69 8.62
N ILE A 120 -9.55 -10.15 7.58
CA ILE A 120 -10.86 -9.50 7.67
C ILE A 120 -11.92 -10.53 8.06
N GLU A 121 -11.92 -11.71 7.45
CA GLU A 121 -12.87 -12.79 7.79
C GLU A 121 -12.72 -13.23 9.25
N ASN A 122 -11.48 -13.45 9.72
CA ASN A 122 -11.19 -13.82 11.10
C ASN A 122 -11.61 -12.73 12.11
N VAL A 123 -11.42 -11.45 11.77
CA VAL A 123 -11.87 -10.34 12.61
C VAL A 123 -13.40 -10.28 12.70
N ILE A 124 -14.11 -10.42 11.59
CA ILE A 124 -15.58 -10.41 11.59
C ILE A 124 -16.11 -11.61 12.40
N ALA A 125 -15.50 -12.78 12.27
CA ALA A 125 -15.85 -13.96 13.05
C ALA A 125 -15.63 -13.76 14.58
N LYS A 126 -14.54 -13.10 14.97
CA LYS A 126 -14.16 -12.92 16.38
C LYS A 126 -14.87 -11.75 17.07
N TYR A 127 -15.01 -10.61 16.41
CA TYR A 127 -15.57 -9.38 17.01
C TYR A 127 -17.02 -9.12 16.62
N GLY A 128 -17.56 -9.88 15.67
CA GLY A 128 -18.95 -9.77 15.22
C GLY A 128 -19.18 -8.51 14.39
N LYS A 129 -20.06 -7.62 14.87
CA LYS A 129 -20.57 -6.50 14.06
C LYS A 129 -19.52 -5.41 13.85
N VAL A 130 -19.01 -5.33 12.62
CA VAL A 130 -18.24 -4.20 12.11
C VAL A 130 -19.19 -3.21 11.44
N SER A 131 -18.92 -1.90 11.58
CA SER A 131 -19.79 -0.84 11.04
C SER A 131 -19.24 -0.21 9.76
N LEU A 132 -17.92 -0.30 9.56
CA LEU A 132 -17.22 0.38 8.46
C LEU A 132 -15.87 -0.30 8.19
N LEU A 133 -15.54 -0.42 6.90
CA LEU A 133 -14.19 -0.78 6.44
C LEU A 133 -13.52 0.46 5.84
N ILE A 134 -12.30 0.76 6.27
CA ILE A 134 -11.47 1.86 5.73
C ILE A 134 -10.17 1.24 5.22
N PHE A 135 -9.96 1.26 3.91
CA PHE A 135 -8.71 0.86 3.26
C PHE A 135 -7.80 2.06 3.07
N VAL A 136 -6.52 1.89 3.33
CA VAL A 136 -5.50 2.89 3.00
C VAL A 136 -4.42 2.22 2.15
N ASP A 137 -4.25 2.70 0.93
CA ASP A 137 -3.34 2.12 -0.06
C ASP A 137 -2.51 3.20 -0.77
N ALA A 138 -1.39 2.78 -1.34
CA ALA A 138 -0.66 3.58 -2.32
C ALA A 138 -1.38 3.49 -3.68
N ALA A 139 -1.39 4.60 -4.44
CA ALA A 139 -1.98 4.61 -5.78
C ALA A 139 -1.07 5.32 -6.77
N ALA A 140 -1.05 4.83 -8.01
CA ALA A 140 -0.32 5.48 -9.08
C ALA A 140 -0.84 6.90 -9.33
N LYS A 141 0.10 7.83 -9.43
CA LYS A 141 -0.13 9.21 -9.84
C LYS A 141 0.07 9.35 -11.35
N PHE A 142 -0.69 10.23 -11.98
CA PHE A 142 -0.34 10.78 -13.29
C PHE A 142 0.72 11.88 -13.15
N GLU A 143 1.44 12.21 -14.22
CA GLU A 143 2.52 13.20 -14.15
C GLU A 143 2.07 14.60 -13.72
N GLY A 144 0.82 14.98 -14.02
CA GLY A 144 0.24 16.23 -13.54
C GLY A 144 -0.16 16.23 -12.06
N GLU A 145 -0.17 15.07 -11.39
CA GLU A 145 -0.53 14.94 -9.98
C GLU A 145 0.72 15.07 -9.08
N LYS A 146 0.53 15.72 -7.92
CA LYS A 146 1.58 15.85 -6.91
C LYS A 146 1.70 14.56 -6.10
N SER A 147 2.93 14.14 -5.82
CA SER A 147 3.21 13.04 -4.90
C SER A 147 2.69 13.35 -3.50
N GLY A 148 2.22 12.32 -2.80
CA GLY A 148 1.59 12.43 -1.49
C GLY A 148 0.21 13.09 -1.50
N THR A 149 -0.40 13.32 -2.68
CA THR A 149 -1.81 13.75 -2.75
C THR A 149 -2.69 12.64 -2.18
N VAL A 150 -3.62 13.01 -1.30
CA VAL A 150 -4.55 12.08 -0.66
C VAL A 150 -5.89 12.19 -1.37
N VAL A 151 -6.42 11.07 -1.84
CA VAL A 151 -7.71 10.99 -2.52
C VAL A 151 -8.59 9.99 -1.79
N GLU A 152 -9.88 10.27 -1.69
CA GLU A 152 -10.87 9.35 -1.13
C GLU A 152 -11.67 8.67 -2.21
N GLY A 153 -12.06 7.43 -1.93
CA GLY A 153 -12.93 6.63 -2.78
C GLY A 153 -13.87 5.75 -1.97
N VAL A 154 -14.74 5.08 -2.70
CA VAL A 154 -15.63 4.04 -2.18
C VAL A 154 -15.23 2.72 -2.82
N GLY A 155 -15.23 1.65 -2.03
CA GLY A 155 -14.81 0.32 -2.47
C GLY A 155 -13.38 -0.04 -2.08
N VAL A 156 -13.00 -1.28 -2.38
CA VAL A 156 -11.72 -1.86 -1.97
C VAL A 156 -10.58 -1.33 -2.84
N ALA A 157 -9.60 -0.72 -2.18
CA ALA A 157 -8.34 -0.28 -2.77
C ALA A 157 -7.24 -1.31 -2.43
N ILE A 158 -7.01 -2.25 -3.36
CA ILE A 158 -5.92 -3.22 -3.30
C ILE A 158 -5.37 -3.40 -4.71
N GLY A 159 -4.05 -3.28 -4.87
CA GLY A 159 -3.34 -3.62 -6.10
C GLY A 159 -3.22 -5.13 -6.36
N GLY A 160 -3.03 -5.55 -7.62
CA GLY A 160 -2.73 -6.93 -7.99
C GLY A 160 -3.81 -7.62 -8.84
N LEU A 161 -3.79 -8.96 -8.86
CA LEU A 161 -4.61 -9.81 -9.75
C LEU A 161 -6.12 -9.79 -9.45
N GLY A 162 -6.56 -9.04 -8.42
CA GLY A 162 -7.97 -8.84 -8.09
C GLY A 162 -8.65 -9.95 -7.28
N ILE A 163 -7.95 -11.04 -6.96
CA ILE A 163 -8.51 -12.15 -6.16
C ILE A 163 -8.84 -11.70 -4.73
N GLU A 164 -7.86 -11.09 -4.03
CA GLU A 164 -8.08 -10.55 -2.67
C GLU A 164 -9.17 -9.47 -2.66
N LYS A 165 -9.15 -8.57 -3.65
CA LYS A 165 -10.18 -7.55 -3.83
C LYS A 165 -11.57 -8.18 -3.92
N PHE A 166 -11.75 -9.18 -4.78
CA PHE A 166 -13.01 -9.88 -4.94
C PHE A 166 -13.47 -10.58 -3.66
N ASN A 167 -12.57 -11.26 -2.95
CA ASN A 167 -12.88 -11.93 -1.69
C ASN A 167 -13.38 -10.92 -0.64
N ILE A 168 -12.70 -9.79 -0.51
CA ILE A 168 -13.07 -8.73 0.44
C ILE A 168 -14.40 -8.09 0.06
N GLU A 169 -14.63 -7.78 -1.21
CA GLU A 169 -15.92 -7.24 -1.68
C GLU A 169 -17.06 -8.23 -1.44
N LYS A 170 -16.83 -9.53 -1.63
CA LYS A 170 -17.81 -10.59 -1.30
C LYS A 170 -18.11 -10.66 0.19
N ILE A 171 -17.10 -10.51 1.05
CA ILE A 171 -17.29 -10.46 2.51
C ILE A 171 -18.10 -9.21 2.87
N ALA A 172 -17.69 -8.04 2.38
CA ALA A 172 -18.38 -6.78 2.65
C ALA A 172 -19.84 -6.80 2.19
N ALA A 173 -20.13 -7.37 1.00
CA ALA A 173 -21.50 -7.54 0.51
C ALA A 173 -22.33 -8.46 1.41
N ARG A 174 -21.75 -9.58 1.88
CA ARG A 174 -22.44 -10.55 2.76
C ARG A 174 -22.87 -9.93 4.09
N PHE A 175 -22.06 -9.03 4.63
CA PHE A 175 -22.30 -8.35 5.91
C PHE A 175 -22.85 -6.92 5.76
N ASN A 176 -23.17 -6.50 4.53
CA ASN A 176 -23.63 -5.16 4.17
C ASN A 176 -22.73 -4.04 4.75
N LEU A 177 -21.41 -4.21 4.63
CA LEU A 177 -20.41 -3.30 5.17
C LEU A 177 -20.07 -2.20 4.16
N PRO A 178 -20.20 -0.91 4.54
CA PRO A 178 -19.69 0.17 3.72
C PRO A 178 -18.15 0.14 3.68
N ILE A 179 -17.60 0.42 2.50
CA ILE A 179 -16.15 0.43 2.25
C ILE A 179 -15.72 1.80 1.78
N TYR A 180 -14.77 2.40 2.50
CA TYR A 180 -14.07 3.62 2.09
C TYR A 180 -12.62 3.29 1.78
N SER A 181 -12.04 4.01 0.83
CA SER A 181 -10.63 3.96 0.52
C SER A 181 -10.00 5.34 0.61
N ILE A 182 -8.77 5.36 1.10
CA ILE A 182 -7.88 6.52 1.10
C ILE A 182 -6.65 6.12 0.30
N LEU A 183 -6.40 6.84 -0.78
CA LEU A 183 -5.32 6.58 -1.71
C LEU A 183 -4.25 7.66 -1.59
N ILE A 184 -3.00 7.24 -1.40
CA ILE A 184 -1.85 8.15 -1.39
C ILE A 184 -1.16 8.06 -2.75
N LYS A 185 -1.22 9.15 -3.51
CA LYS A 185 -0.71 9.23 -4.88
C LYS A 185 0.81 9.28 -4.92
N MET A 186 1.44 8.42 -5.71
CA MET A 186 2.89 8.40 -5.95
C MET A 186 3.23 7.81 -7.33
N SER A 187 4.43 8.07 -7.85
CA SER A 187 4.89 7.38 -9.06
C SER A 187 5.28 5.92 -8.77
N SER A 188 5.39 5.10 -9.80
CA SER A 188 5.90 3.73 -9.68
C SER A 188 7.32 3.70 -9.12
N ALA A 189 8.17 4.66 -9.50
CA ALA A 189 9.52 4.80 -8.96
C ALA A 189 9.50 5.14 -7.46
N GLU A 190 8.64 6.08 -7.05
CA GLU A 190 8.49 6.45 -5.65
C GLU A 190 8.01 5.28 -4.79
N ALA A 191 7.07 4.47 -5.29
CA ALA A 191 6.56 3.28 -4.59
C ALA A 191 7.67 2.26 -4.27
N LEU A 192 8.62 2.09 -5.19
CA LEU A 192 9.73 1.13 -5.04
C LEU A 192 10.93 1.67 -4.27
N SER A 193 11.05 3.00 -4.16
CA SER A 193 12.20 3.67 -3.54
C SER A 193 11.93 4.08 -2.09
N VAL A 194 12.97 4.59 -1.40
CA VAL A 194 12.83 5.18 -0.07
C VAL A 194 11.74 6.25 -0.07
N MET A 195 10.85 6.20 0.93
CA MET A 195 9.72 7.12 1.04
C MET A 195 10.17 8.58 1.03
N THR A 196 9.61 9.37 0.10
CA THR A 196 9.91 10.80 -0.02
C THR A 196 9.22 11.61 1.07
N LYS A 197 9.69 12.85 1.29
CA LYS A 197 9.05 13.78 2.24
C LYS A 197 7.60 14.09 1.86
N ASP A 198 7.30 14.15 0.56
CA ASP A 198 5.95 14.44 0.07
C ASP A 198 4.99 13.28 0.36
N ILE A 199 5.42 12.04 0.13
CA ILE A 199 4.65 10.85 0.53
C ILE A 199 4.45 10.81 2.04
N LEU A 200 5.49 11.11 2.83
CA LEU A 200 5.38 11.15 4.29
C LEU A 200 4.39 12.23 4.77
N GLN A 201 4.32 13.39 4.10
CA GLN A 201 3.27 14.38 4.36
C GLN A 201 1.89 13.86 3.96
N GLY A 202 1.79 13.15 2.84
CA GLY A 202 0.59 12.43 2.41
C GLY A 202 0.10 11.44 3.47
N VAL A 203 1.00 10.63 4.05
CA VAL A 203 0.71 9.72 5.16
C VAL A 203 0.12 10.46 6.35
N LYS A 204 0.70 11.60 6.77
CA LYS A 204 0.15 12.40 7.88
C LYS A 204 -1.27 12.87 7.58
N ARG A 205 -1.50 13.44 6.39
CA ARG A 205 -2.83 13.87 5.94
C ARG A 205 -3.82 12.71 5.88
N ALA A 206 -3.37 11.52 5.47
CA ALA A 206 -4.20 10.33 5.42
C ALA A 206 -4.59 9.85 6.83
N VAL A 207 -3.70 9.90 7.82
CA VAL A 207 -4.05 9.60 9.22
C VAL A 207 -5.16 10.54 9.70
N ASP A 208 -5.02 11.85 9.46
CA ASP A 208 -6.04 12.83 9.83
C ASP A 208 -7.36 12.53 9.12
N ARG A 209 -7.31 12.17 7.82
CA ARG A 209 -8.51 11.83 7.07
C ARG A 209 -9.21 10.57 7.58
N VAL A 210 -8.47 9.54 7.97
CA VAL A 210 -9.04 8.35 8.64
C VAL A 210 -9.80 8.77 9.89
N LYS A 211 -9.20 9.63 10.75
CA LYS A 211 -9.86 10.12 11.97
C LYS A 211 -11.17 10.84 11.63
N HIS A 212 -11.17 11.72 10.64
CA HIS A 212 -12.39 12.43 10.19
C HIS A 212 -13.47 11.45 9.73
N ILE A 213 -13.13 10.47 8.89
CA ILE A 213 -14.10 9.46 8.41
C ILE A 213 -14.72 8.69 9.58
N VAL A 214 -13.90 8.24 10.54
CA VAL A 214 -14.38 7.49 11.72
C VAL A 214 -15.35 8.35 12.55
N LEU A 215 -15.06 9.64 12.73
CA LEU A 215 -15.89 10.54 13.52
C LEU A 215 -17.20 10.93 12.81
N GLU A 216 -17.15 11.16 11.49
CA GLU A 216 -18.29 11.60 10.68
C GLU A 216 -19.25 10.45 10.33
N ARG A 217 -18.72 9.23 10.10
CA ARG A 217 -19.50 8.11 9.56
C ARG A 217 -19.91 7.07 10.59
N CYS A 218 -19.37 7.13 11.81
CA CYS A 218 -19.63 6.13 12.82
C CYS A 218 -20.11 6.77 14.14
N SER A 219 -21.14 6.16 14.74
CA SER A 219 -21.66 6.55 16.06
C SER A 219 -20.70 6.11 17.18
N ALA A 220 -20.81 6.71 18.36
CA ALA A 220 -20.08 6.18 19.53
C ALA A 220 -20.44 4.70 19.78
N GLY A 221 -19.47 3.90 20.23
CA GLY A 221 -19.63 2.46 20.47
C GLY A 221 -19.56 1.56 19.23
N SER A 222 -19.42 2.11 18.02
CA SER A 222 -19.23 1.32 16.81
C SER A 222 -17.82 0.74 16.70
N THR A 223 -17.71 -0.39 16.01
CA THR A 223 -16.42 -1.00 15.62
C THR A 223 -16.09 -0.68 14.16
N VAL A 224 -14.92 -0.11 13.91
CA VAL A 224 -14.39 0.20 12.57
C VAL A 224 -13.17 -0.68 12.30
N LEU A 225 -13.03 -1.17 11.07
CA LEU A 225 -11.83 -1.85 10.61
C LEU A 225 -11.02 -0.89 9.73
N LEU A 226 -9.80 -0.59 10.15
CA LEU A 226 -8.82 0.18 9.37
C LEU A 226 -7.79 -0.79 8.80
N ILE A 227 -7.64 -0.84 7.48
CA ILE A 227 -6.74 -1.76 6.79
C ILE A 227 -5.67 -0.97 6.06
N GLY A 228 -4.40 -1.13 6.49
CA GLY A 228 -3.24 -0.62 5.78
C GLY A 228 -2.77 -1.62 4.73
N VAL A 229 -2.93 -1.27 3.45
CA VAL A 229 -2.58 -2.07 2.28
C VAL A 229 -1.24 -1.61 1.71
N GLY A 230 -0.41 -2.57 1.32
CA GLY A 230 0.90 -2.33 0.73
C GLY A 230 2.00 -3.07 1.47
N ASN A 231 3.22 -2.93 0.99
CA ASN A 231 4.37 -3.61 1.55
C ASN A 231 4.84 -2.96 2.87
N THR A 232 5.03 -3.74 3.93
CA THR A 232 5.39 -3.23 5.26
C THR A 232 6.91 -3.08 5.50
N VAL A 233 7.73 -2.97 4.46
CA VAL A 233 9.18 -2.69 4.58
C VAL A 233 9.41 -1.48 5.49
N GLY A 234 10.27 -1.63 6.50
CA GLY A 234 10.63 -0.56 7.43
C GLY A 234 9.50 -0.06 8.34
N VAL A 235 8.32 -0.67 8.30
CA VAL A 235 7.20 -0.38 9.20
C VAL A 235 7.15 -1.46 10.28
N LEU A 236 7.36 -1.06 11.53
CA LEU A 236 7.39 -1.97 12.67
C LEU A 236 6.05 -2.72 12.87
N PRO A 237 6.08 -3.88 13.55
CA PRO A 237 4.90 -4.67 13.92
C PRO A 237 3.76 -3.84 14.53
#